data_AF-A0A937DGM4-F1
#
_entry.id   AF-A0A937DGM4-F1
#
_cell.length_a   1.000
_cell.length_b   1.000
_cell.length_c   1.000
_cell.angle_alpha   90.00
_cell.angle_beta   90.00
_cell.angle_gamma   90.00
#
_symmetry.space_group_name_H-M   'P 1'
#
loop_
_entity.id
_entity.type
_entity.pdbx_description
1 polymer ?
#
loop_
_entity_poly.entity_id
_entity_poly.type
_entity_poly.pdbx_seq_one_letter_code
_entity_poly.pdbx_strand_id
1 'polypeptide(L)'
;MISFLLSKLVNLRITQILIICIAMAIITALIVQHLGGFSPCGFCFQERRSYYYCLLFAIASDFSIQNRRLYWLTSLLLTSILLIMIYNTCLSIIHVGFEWNIWKADTLCHSKSMQFQETDSITNTTDLLNNINKKSNSPCSQAKLYILGYSLAFWNIVLSIILSVMSCVAIIRTLRESSSR
;
A
#
# COMPACT_ATOMS: atom_id res chain seq x y z
N MET A 1 -8.54 -2.58 -35.57
CA MET A 1 -9.64 -2.77 -34.58
C MET A 1 -9.35 -3.91 -33.59
N ILE A 2 -8.96 -5.10 -34.06
CA ILE A 2 -8.67 -6.28 -33.21
C ILE A 2 -7.52 -6.05 -32.21
N SER A 3 -6.41 -5.45 -32.64
CA SER A 3 -5.27 -5.15 -31.76
C SER A 3 -5.64 -4.22 -30.58
N PHE A 4 -6.58 -3.29 -30.80
CA PHE A 4 -7.05 -2.37 -29.77
C PHE A 4 -8.00 -3.04 -28.77
N LEU A 5 -8.87 -3.94 -29.24
CA LEU A 5 -9.73 -4.74 -28.37
C LEU A 5 -8.92 -5.68 -27.48
N LEU A 6 -7.91 -6.35 -28.05
CA LEU A 6 -7.01 -7.23 -27.30
C LEU A 6 -6.22 -6.45 -26.23
N SER A 7 -5.66 -5.29 -26.58
CA SER A 7 -4.87 -4.50 -25.64
C SER A 7 -5.72 -3.91 -24.51
N LYS A 8 -6.94 -3.45 -24.81
CA LYS A 8 -7.93 -3.04 -23.79
C LYS A 8 -8.28 -4.18 -22.83
N LEU A 9 -8.60 -5.36 -23.35
CA LEU A 9 -8.95 -6.53 -22.52
C LEU A 9 -7.78 -6.94 -21.60
N VAL A 10 -6.56 -6.86 -22.11
CA VAL A 10 -5.36 -7.19 -21.33
C VAL A 10 -5.11 -6.16 -20.22
N ASN A 11 -5.24 -4.85 -20.50
CA ASN A 11 -5.07 -3.82 -19.48
C ASN A 11 -6.17 -3.88 -18.41
N LEU A 12 -7.43 -4.17 -18.78
CA LEU A 12 -8.52 -4.42 -17.83
C LEU A 12 -8.21 -5.61 -16.92
N ARG A 13 -7.69 -6.72 -17.48
CA ARG A 13 -7.31 -7.87 -16.65
C ARG A 13 -6.17 -7.51 -15.69
N ILE A 14 -5.21 -6.69 -16.10
CA ILE A 14 -4.13 -6.26 -15.20
C ILE A 14 -4.68 -5.41 -14.04
N THR A 15 -5.55 -4.43 -14.31
CA THR A 15 -6.13 -3.59 -13.25
C THR A 15 -6.99 -4.41 -12.30
N GLN A 16 -7.77 -5.37 -12.81
CA GLN A 16 -8.54 -6.28 -11.98
C GLN A 16 -7.66 -7.15 -11.08
N ILE A 17 -6.56 -7.70 -11.62
CA ILE A 17 -5.61 -8.47 -10.81
C ILE A 17 -4.95 -7.57 -9.76
N LEU A 18 -4.56 -6.34 -10.11
CA LEU A 18 -4.03 -5.35 -9.13
C LEU A 18 -5.03 -5.12 -7.98
N ILE A 19 -6.29 -4.86 -8.29
CA ILE A 19 -7.35 -4.65 -7.28
C ILE A 19 -7.47 -5.85 -6.37
N ILE A 20 -7.55 -7.07 -6.94
CA ILE A 20 -7.68 -8.30 -6.17
C ILE A 20 -6.48 -8.51 -5.25
N CYS A 21 -5.25 -8.35 -5.75
CA CYS A 21 -4.04 -8.50 -4.95
C CYS A 21 -3.97 -7.48 -3.81
N ILE A 22 -4.29 -6.21 -4.07
CA ILE A 22 -4.31 -5.14 -3.06
C ILE A 22 -5.39 -5.44 -2.00
N ALA A 23 -6.59 -5.82 -2.43
CA ALA A 23 -7.69 -6.15 -1.52
C ALA A 23 -7.33 -7.34 -0.63
N MET A 24 -6.75 -8.39 -1.21
CA MET A 24 -6.29 -9.56 -0.45
C MET A 24 -5.22 -9.21 0.58
N ALA A 25 -4.28 -8.30 0.24
CA ALA A 25 -3.27 -7.83 1.19
C ALA A 25 -3.90 -7.11 2.39
N ILE A 26 -4.86 -6.22 2.13
CA ILE A 26 -5.60 -5.49 3.17
C ILE A 26 -6.40 -6.45 4.06
N ILE A 27 -7.15 -7.38 3.45
CA ILE A 27 -7.96 -8.36 4.18
C ILE A 27 -7.06 -9.23 5.06
N THR A 28 -5.94 -9.72 4.53
CA THR A 28 -4.97 -10.50 5.29
C THR A 28 -4.44 -9.71 6.48
N ALA A 29 -4.09 -8.44 6.29
CA ALA A 29 -3.60 -7.58 7.37
C ALA A 29 -4.67 -7.31 8.45
N LEU A 30 -5.94 -7.18 8.06
CA LEU A 30 -7.06 -7.01 8.99
C LEU A 30 -7.36 -8.28 9.78
N ILE A 31 -7.31 -9.45 9.13
CA ILE A 31 -7.47 -10.74 9.79
C ILE A 31 -6.37 -10.92 10.84
N VAL A 32 -5.11 -10.68 10.48
CA VAL A 32 -3.98 -10.77 11.42
C VAL A 32 -4.14 -9.82 12.60
N GLN A 33 -4.63 -8.60 12.38
CA GLN A 33 -4.83 -7.63 13.45
C GLN A 33 -5.98 -8.03 14.40
N HIS A 34 -7.16 -8.33 13.84
CA HIS A 34 -8.38 -8.51 14.63
C HIS A 34 -8.55 -9.93 15.15
N LEU A 35 -8.22 -10.95 14.34
CA LEU A 35 -8.31 -12.35 14.76
C LEU A 35 -7.00 -12.83 15.40
N GLY A 36 -5.86 -12.33 14.94
CA GLY A 36 -4.54 -12.70 15.48
C GLY A 36 -4.11 -11.94 16.74
N GLY A 37 -4.81 -10.86 17.12
CA GLY A 37 -4.48 -10.05 18.30
C GLY A 37 -3.18 -9.25 18.18
N PHE A 38 -2.60 -9.15 16.98
CA PHE A 38 -1.36 -8.43 16.75
C PHE A 38 -1.61 -6.93 16.57
N SER A 39 -1.30 -6.14 17.60
CA SER A 39 -1.37 -4.67 17.52
C SER A 39 -0.33 -4.14 16.51
N PRO A 40 -0.74 -3.32 15.52
CA PRO A 40 0.13 -2.79 14.48
C PRO A 40 1.09 -1.73 15.02
N CYS A 41 2.29 -1.71 14.47
CA CYS A 41 3.27 -0.65 14.69
C CYS A 41 2.96 0.59 13.82
N GLY A 42 3.60 1.73 14.11
CA GLY A 42 3.41 2.97 13.32
C GLY A 42 3.76 2.79 11.83
N PHE A 43 4.85 2.09 11.53
CA PHE A 43 5.24 1.75 10.15
C PHE A 43 4.25 0.79 9.49
N CYS A 44 3.81 -0.24 10.20
CA CYS A 44 2.81 -1.20 9.75
C CYS A 44 1.51 -0.49 9.31
N PHE A 45 1.10 0.52 10.06
CA PHE A 45 -0.06 1.34 9.72
C PHE A 45 0.20 2.23 8.50
N GLN A 46 1.39 2.83 8.40
CA GLN A 46 1.78 3.63 7.24
C GLN A 46 1.81 2.80 5.95
N GLU A 47 2.38 1.60 6.00
CA GLU A 47 2.40 0.66 4.87
C GLU A 47 0.98 0.30 4.43
N ARG A 48 0.09 0.05 5.39
CA ARG A 48 -1.32 -0.23 5.09
C ARG A 48 -2.04 0.95 4.46
N ARG A 49 -1.75 2.19 4.88
CA ARG A 49 -2.30 3.40 4.25
C ARG A 49 -1.94 3.49 2.77
N SER A 50 -0.71 3.13 2.39
CA SER A 50 -0.29 3.05 0.99
C SER A 50 -1.21 2.13 0.17
N TYR A 51 -1.57 0.96 0.70
CA TYR A 51 -2.50 0.04 0.03
C TYR A 51 -3.91 0.59 -0.10
N TYR A 52 -4.43 1.34 0.88
CA TYR A 52 -5.74 1.99 0.76
C TYR A 52 -5.77 3.03 -0.37
N TYR A 53 -4.74 3.87 -0.48
CA TYR A 53 -4.64 4.83 -1.58
C TYR A 53 -4.50 4.13 -2.94
N CYS A 54 -3.70 3.07 -3.01
CA CYS A 54 -3.56 2.28 -4.23
C CYS A 54 -4.85 1.57 -4.63
N LEU A 55 -5.66 1.08 -3.68
CA LEU A 55 -6.94 0.46 -3.97
C LEU A 55 -7.89 1.47 -4.65
N LEU A 56 -7.98 2.69 -4.11
CA LEU A 56 -8.81 3.74 -4.68
C LEU A 56 -8.38 4.09 -6.11
N PHE A 57 -7.07 4.27 -6.34
CA PHE A 57 -6.56 4.57 -7.67
C PHE A 57 -6.70 3.40 -8.64
N ALA A 58 -6.58 2.15 -8.16
CA ALA A 58 -6.75 0.97 -9.00
C ALA A 58 -8.19 0.85 -9.50
N ILE A 59 -9.18 1.04 -8.62
CA ILE A 59 -10.61 1.07 -9.00
C ILE A 59 -10.90 2.21 -9.98
N ALA A 60 -10.38 3.41 -9.71
CA ALA A 60 -10.54 4.55 -10.62
C ALA A 60 -9.90 4.29 -12.00
N SER A 61 -8.74 3.62 -12.03
CA SER A 61 -8.06 3.27 -13.27
C SER A 61 -8.85 2.24 -14.09
N ASP A 62 -9.48 1.26 -13.44
CA ASP A 62 -10.31 0.25 -14.09
C ASP A 62 -11.52 0.86 -14.80
N PHE A 63 -12.21 1.80 -14.14
CA PHE A 63 -13.29 2.57 -14.76
C PHE A 63 -12.80 3.44 -15.91
N SER A 64 -11.63 4.06 -15.76
CA SER A 64 -11.03 4.94 -16.77
C SER A 64 -10.66 4.19 -18.06
N ILE A 65 -10.16 2.95 -17.98
CA ILE A 65 -9.80 2.11 -19.14
C ILE A 65 -11.00 1.83 -20.05
N GLN A 66 -12.22 1.82 -19.50
CA GLN A 66 -13.42 1.56 -20.29
C GLN A 66 -13.65 2.66 -21.34
N ASN A 67 -13.22 3.90 -21.05
CA ASN A 67 -13.40 5.06 -21.91
C ASN A 67 -12.10 5.47 -22.62
N ARG A 68 -12.05 5.23 -23.94
CA ARG A 68 -10.86 5.47 -24.79
C ARG A 68 -10.31 6.91 -24.74
N ARG A 69 -11.15 7.90 -24.41
CA ARG A 69 -10.75 9.31 -24.33
C ARG A 69 -9.98 9.65 -23.04
N LEU A 70 -10.08 8.83 -21.99
CA LEU A 70 -9.48 9.09 -20.68
C LEU A 70 -8.07 8.49 -20.51
N TYR A 71 -7.38 8.15 -21.60
CA TYR A 71 -6.08 7.46 -21.54
C TYR A 71 -5.02 8.20 -20.71
N TRP A 72 -5.02 9.54 -20.76
CA TRP A 72 -4.10 10.36 -19.97
C TRP A 72 -4.38 10.23 -18.48
N LEU A 73 -5.66 10.23 -18.10
CA LEU A 73 -6.10 10.00 -16.71
C LEU A 73 -5.76 8.57 -16.26
N THR A 74 -5.99 7.57 -17.11
CA THR A 74 -5.59 6.18 -16.82
C THR A 74 -4.10 6.07 -16.55
N SER A 75 -3.27 6.68 -17.42
CA SER A 75 -1.81 6.67 -17.25
C SER A 75 -1.39 7.39 -15.97
N LEU A 76 -2.01 8.52 -15.65
CA LEU A 76 -1.72 9.27 -14.43
C LEU A 76 -2.05 8.44 -13.17
N LEU A 77 -3.23 7.81 -13.13
CA LEU A 77 -3.65 6.95 -12.01
C LEU A 77 -2.71 5.76 -11.82
N LEU A 78 -2.32 5.08 -12.90
CA LEU A 78 -1.39 3.96 -12.83
C LEU A 78 0.01 4.42 -12.39
N THR A 79 0.48 5.58 -12.84
CA THR A 79 1.74 6.17 -12.39
C THR A 79 1.70 6.52 -10.90
N SER A 80 0.57 7.03 -10.39
CA SER A 80 0.40 7.26 -8.94
C SER A 80 0.52 5.96 -8.15
N ILE A 81 -0.10 4.86 -8.62
CA ILE A 81 0.03 3.54 -7.98
C ILE A 81 1.49 3.08 -7.98
N LEU A 82 2.19 3.22 -9.10
CA LEU A 82 3.61 2.87 -9.23
C LEU A 82 4.46 3.61 -8.19
N LEU A 83 4.31 4.93 -8.09
CA LEU A 83 5.06 5.77 -7.15
C LEU A 83 4.77 5.40 -5.69
N ILE A 84 3.51 5.15 -5.34
CA ILE A 84 3.12 4.75 -3.98
C ILE A 84 3.70 3.37 -3.65
N MET A 85 3.71 2.41 -4.58
CA MET A 85 4.28 1.09 -4.36
C MET A 85 5.81 1.10 -4.24
N ILE A 86 6.49 1.98 -4.99
CA ILE A 86 7.93 2.22 -4.80
C ILE A 86 8.20 2.80 -3.41
N TYR A 87 7.43 3.81 -3.00
CA TYR A 87 7.53 4.38 -1.66
C TYR A 87 7.28 3.32 -0.57
N ASN A 88 6.25 2.49 -0.75
CA ASN A 88 5.93 1.40 0.17
C ASN A 88 7.06 0.37 0.26
N THR A 89 7.68 0.04 -0.87
CA THR A 89 8.85 -0.86 -0.91
C THR A 89 10.01 -0.29 -0.11
N CYS A 90 10.36 0.99 -0.31
CA CYS A 90 11.41 1.66 0.46
C CYS A 90 11.10 1.66 1.96
N LEU A 91 9.84 1.94 2.32
CA LEU A 91 9.38 1.94 3.70
C LEU A 91 9.52 0.56 4.34
N SER A 92 9.15 -0.50 3.62
CA SER A 92 9.26 -1.88 4.11
C SER A 92 10.70 -2.38 4.22
N ILE A 93 11.60 -1.95 3.33
CA ILE A 93 13.03 -2.22 3.48
C ILE A 93 13.56 -1.60 4.78
N ILE A 94 13.18 -0.36 5.06
CA ILE A 94 13.55 0.33 6.30
C ILE A 94 12.98 -0.42 7.52
N HIS A 95 11.73 -0.86 7.44
CA HIS A 95 11.05 -1.58 8.51
C HIS A 95 11.72 -2.93 8.81
N VAL A 96 12.02 -3.74 7.80
CA VAL A 96 12.78 -4.99 7.95
C VAL A 96 14.18 -4.73 8.49
N GLY A 97 14.83 -3.64 8.07
CA GLY A 97 16.13 -3.21 8.60
C GLY A 97 16.12 -2.98 10.12
N PHE A 98 15.03 -2.44 10.66
CA PHE A 98 14.85 -2.31 12.11
C PHE A 98 14.57 -3.67 12.79
N GLU A 99 13.76 -4.54 12.19
CA GLU A 99 13.47 -5.87 12.74
C GLU A 99 14.70 -6.78 12.79
N TRP A 100 15.60 -6.68 11.80
CA TRP A 100 16.87 -7.39 11.78
C TRP A 100 17.97 -6.71 12.61
N ASN A 101 17.65 -5.63 13.34
CA ASN A 101 18.61 -4.83 14.10
C ASN A 101 19.81 -4.33 13.26
N ILE A 102 19.64 -4.22 11.94
CA ILE A 102 20.67 -3.63 11.05
C ILE A 102 20.85 -2.17 11.43
N TRP A 103 19.75 -1.50 11.78
CA TRP A 103 19.73 -0.12 12.25
C TRP A 103 19.13 -0.04 13.66
N LYS A 104 19.64 0.88 14.47
CA LYS A 104 19.02 1.17 15.78
C LYS A 104 17.64 1.74 15.54
N ALA A 105 16.62 1.16 16.18
CA ALA A 105 15.26 1.65 16.11
C ALA A 105 15.20 3.10 16.62
N ASP A 106 15.11 4.03 15.69
CA ASP A 106 15.18 5.45 15.99
C ASP A 106 13.85 5.95 16.59
N THR A 107 13.86 7.19 17.12
CA THR A 107 12.64 7.88 17.60
C THR A 107 11.52 7.91 16.55
N LEU A 108 11.84 7.72 15.26
CA LEU A 108 10.92 7.59 14.14
C LEU A 108 9.88 6.46 14.30
N CYS A 109 10.21 5.34 14.96
CA CYS A 109 9.24 4.28 15.24
C CYS A 109 8.25 4.66 16.37
N HIS A 110 8.69 5.50 17.31
CA HIS A 110 7.85 5.93 18.45
C HIS A 110 7.09 7.25 18.19
N SER A 111 7.65 8.18 17.41
CA SER A 111 7.15 9.56 17.31
C SER A 111 6.49 9.91 15.98
N LYS A 112 6.51 9.00 15.00
CA LYS A 112 6.02 9.29 13.65
C LYS A 112 4.78 8.51 13.29
N SER A 113 3.80 8.50 14.19
CA SER A 113 2.44 8.77 13.74
C SER A 113 2.45 10.16 13.13
N MET A 114 2.89 10.29 11.87
CA MET A 114 2.47 11.40 11.01
C MET A 114 0.96 11.26 10.86
N GLN A 115 0.31 11.76 11.89
CA GLN A 115 -1.03 12.24 11.95
C GLN A 115 -1.15 13.32 10.87
N PHE A 116 -1.68 12.92 9.72
CA PHE A 116 -2.90 13.59 9.28
C PHE A 116 -3.98 13.09 10.25
N GLN A 117 -4.00 13.65 11.46
CA GLN A 117 -5.10 13.45 12.38
C GLN A 117 -6.20 14.34 11.83
N GLU A 118 -7.28 13.70 11.37
CA GLU A 118 -8.58 14.36 11.35
C GLU A 118 -8.72 15.14 12.65
N THR A 119 -8.96 16.45 12.51
CA THR A 119 -9.35 17.32 13.60
C THR A 119 -10.74 16.93 14.06
N ASP A 120 -10.87 15.77 14.70
CA ASP A 120 -11.99 15.50 15.58
C ASP A 120 -11.78 16.38 16.81
N SER A 121 -12.71 17.31 16.99
CA SER A 121 -12.81 18.21 18.13
C SER A 121 -12.80 17.42 19.45
N ILE A 122 -11.65 17.35 20.11
CA ILE A 122 -11.55 16.72 21.43
C ILE A 122 -11.85 17.78 22.50
N THR A 123 -12.99 17.63 23.16
CA THR A 123 -13.50 18.55 24.18
C THR A 123 -12.98 18.26 25.59
N ASN A 124 -12.19 17.20 25.84
CA ASN A 124 -11.61 16.89 27.15
C ASN A 124 -10.21 16.26 27.04
N THR A 125 -9.21 16.87 27.68
CA THR A 125 -7.78 16.53 27.58
C THR A 125 -7.30 15.46 28.57
N THR A 126 -8.08 15.16 29.60
CA THR A 126 -7.69 14.26 30.70
C THR A 126 -7.91 12.78 30.40
N ASP A 127 -8.90 12.43 29.58
CA ASP A 127 -9.16 11.03 29.17
C ASP A 127 -8.29 10.55 28.00
N LEU A 128 -7.70 11.48 27.24
CA LEU A 128 -6.75 11.17 26.18
C LEU A 128 -5.46 10.55 26.72
N LEU A 129 -4.91 11.11 27.81
CA LEU A 129 -3.66 10.63 28.40
C LEU A 129 -3.78 9.20 28.93
N ASN A 130 -4.94 8.85 29.50
CA ASN A 130 -5.21 7.49 29.98
C ASN A 130 -5.41 6.47 28.84
N ASN A 131 -5.99 6.89 27.71
CA ASN A 131 -6.13 6.03 26.52
C ASN A 131 -4.83 5.89 25.71
N ILE A 132 -3.97 6.92 25.69
CA ILE A 132 -2.64 6.87 25.06
C ILE A 132 -1.73 5.88 25.81
N ASN A 133 -1.77 5.86 27.14
CA ASN A 133 -0.99 4.93 27.95
C ASN A 133 -1.43 3.46 27.80
N LYS A 134 -2.71 3.18 27.55
CA LYS A 134 -3.19 1.81 27.28
C LYS A 134 -2.94 1.34 25.85
N LYS A 135 -2.94 2.26 24.88
CA LYS A 135 -2.67 1.96 23.48
C LYS A 135 -1.18 2.12 23.21
N SER A 136 -0.35 1.40 23.97
CA SER A 136 1.10 1.36 23.73
C SER A 136 1.33 0.90 22.29
N ASN A 137 1.82 1.82 21.47
CA ASN A 137 2.27 1.49 20.12
C ASN A 137 3.38 0.47 20.29
N SER A 138 3.14 -0.74 19.78
CA SER A 138 4.13 -1.80 19.90
C SER A 138 5.44 -1.38 19.26
N PRO A 139 6.60 -1.70 19.88
CA PRO A 139 7.89 -1.40 19.27
C PRO A 139 8.01 -2.08 17.89
N CYS A 140 8.43 -1.31 16.88
CA CYS A 140 8.70 -1.81 15.52
C CYS A 140 10.00 -2.61 15.42
N SER A 141 10.80 -2.67 16.50
CA SER A 141 12.05 -3.42 16.56
C SER A 141 11.86 -4.93 16.75
N GLN A 142 10.64 -5.38 17.04
CA GLN A 142 10.33 -6.79 17.24
C GLN A 142 9.26 -7.23 16.26
N ALA A 143 9.66 -8.05 15.29
CA ALA A 143 8.72 -8.74 14.41
C ALA A 143 7.84 -9.67 15.26
N LYS A 144 6.53 -9.42 15.27
CA LYS A 144 5.58 -10.23 16.04
C LYS A 144 5.14 -11.50 15.32
N LEU A 145 5.27 -11.49 13.99
CA LEU A 145 4.74 -12.55 13.15
C LEU A 145 5.75 -12.87 12.05
N TYR A 146 6.21 -14.12 12.07
CA TYR A 146 7.06 -14.69 11.05
C TYR A 146 6.25 -15.68 10.20
N ILE A 147 6.31 -15.50 8.89
CA ILE A 147 5.77 -16.43 7.89
C ILE A 147 6.97 -16.98 7.13
N LEU A 148 7.14 -18.31 7.14
CA LEU A 148 8.25 -19.01 6.49
C LEU A 148 9.64 -18.49 6.91
N GLY A 149 9.77 -18.07 8.18
CA GLY A 149 11.02 -17.54 8.74
C GLY A 149 11.30 -16.07 8.46
N TYR A 150 10.45 -15.38 7.69
CA TYR A 150 10.55 -13.94 7.41
C TYR A 150 9.42 -13.15 8.05
N SER A 151 9.69 -11.90 8.39
CA SER A 151 8.68 -11.01 8.95
C SER A 151 7.61 -10.65 7.92
N LEU A 152 6.45 -10.22 8.40
CA LEU A 152 5.38 -9.71 7.52
C LEU A 152 5.84 -8.50 6.68
N ALA A 153 6.74 -7.67 7.23
CA ALA A 153 7.32 -6.53 6.51
C ALA A 153 8.14 -6.98 5.29
N PHE A 154 8.87 -8.09 5.38
CA PHE A 154 9.59 -8.65 4.24
C PHE A 154 8.64 -9.10 3.12
N TRP A 155 7.56 -9.80 3.46
CA TRP A 155 6.54 -10.19 2.49
C TRP A 155 5.89 -8.97 1.82
N ASN A 156 5.78 -7.86 2.55
CA ASN A 156 5.28 -6.60 2.00
C ASN A 156 6.24 -5.99 0.94
N ILE A 157 7.57 -6.12 1.11
CA ILE A 157 8.55 -5.73 0.08
C ILE A 157 8.27 -6.49 -1.22
N VAL A 158 8.18 -7.82 -1.13
CA VAL A 158 7.98 -8.70 -2.30
C VAL A 158 6.69 -8.33 -3.03
N LEU A 159 5.58 -8.18 -2.28
CA LEU A 159 4.29 -7.83 -2.87
C LEU A 159 4.31 -6.44 -3.52
N SER A 160 4.89 -5.45 -2.85
CA SER A 160 4.96 -4.07 -3.37
C SER A 160 5.77 -3.97 -4.67
N ILE A 161 6.87 -4.73 -4.78
CA ILE A 161 7.67 -4.83 -6.01
C ILE A 161 6.85 -5.45 -7.14
N ILE A 162 6.15 -6.56 -6.88
CA ILE A 162 5.31 -7.22 -7.90
C ILE A 162 4.24 -6.26 -8.41
N LEU A 163 3.54 -5.57 -7.51
CA LEU A 163 2.51 -4.59 -7.88
C LEU A 163 3.09 -3.41 -8.66
N SER A 164 4.26 -2.90 -8.27
CA SER A 164 5.00 -1.86 -8.99
C SER A 164 5.32 -2.27 -10.43
N VAL A 165 5.84 -3.48 -10.64
CA VAL A 165 6.13 -4.01 -11.98
C VAL A 165 4.86 -4.15 -12.81
N MET A 166 3.78 -4.68 -12.22
CA MET A 166 2.48 -4.80 -12.91
C MET A 166 1.92 -3.44 -13.35
N SER A 167 1.99 -2.43 -12.48
CA SER A 167 1.60 -1.06 -12.82
C SER A 167 2.47 -0.49 -13.94
N CYS A 168 3.79 -0.68 -13.89
CA CYS A 168 4.70 -0.24 -14.95
C CYS A 168 4.35 -0.86 -16.32
N VAL A 169 4.09 -2.17 -16.37
CA VAL A 169 3.66 -2.85 -17.60
C VAL A 169 2.34 -2.29 -18.13
N ALA A 170 1.37 -2.02 -17.26
CA ALA A 170 0.10 -1.41 -17.65
C ALA A 170 0.27 0.02 -18.21
N ILE A 171 1.15 0.83 -17.61
CA ILE A 171 1.48 2.18 -18.10
C ILE A 171 2.07 2.11 -19.51
N ILE A 172 3.10 1.29 -19.72
CA ILE A 172 3.79 1.17 -21.02
C ILE A 172 2.80 0.76 -22.12
N ARG A 173 1.89 -0.17 -21.82
CA ARG A 173 0.84 -0.59 -22.76
C ARG A 173 -0.13 0.55 -23.07
N THR A 174 -0.57 1.29 -22.05
CA THR A 174 -1.48 2.43 -22.19
C THR A 174 -0.84 3.55 -23.03
N LEU A 175 0.44 3.84 -22.83
CA LEU A 175 1.19 4.84 -23.59
C LEU A 175 1.43 4.41 -25.05
N ARG A 176 1.74 3.14 -25.29
CA ARG A 176 1.90 2.60 -26.66
C ARG A 176 0.63 2.75 -27.48
N GLU A 177 -0.53 2.47 -26.88
CA GLU A 177 -1.83 2.69 -27.51
C GLU A 177 -2.18 4.15 -27.73
N SER A 178 -1.58 5.08 -26.97
CA SER A 178 -1.70 6.51 -27.23
C SER A 178 -0.87 6.94 -28.43
N SER A 179 0.36 6.42 -28.55
CA SER A 179 1.28 6.77 -29.63
C SER A 179 0.89 6.20 -31.00
N SER A 180 0.07 5.15 -31.04
CA SER A 180 -0.44 4.57 -32.28
C SER A 180 -1.76 5.21 -32.76
N ARG A 181 -2.17 6.33 -32.18
CA ARG A 181 -3.33 7.13 -32.61
C ARG A 181 -2.86 8.27 -33.49
#